data_AF-A0A7C7NH34-F1
#
_entry.id   AF-A0A7C7NH34-F1
#
_cell.length_a   1.000
_cell.length_b   1.000
_cell.length_c   1.000
_cell.angle_alpha   90.00
_cell.angle_beta   90.00
_cell.angle_gamma   90.00
#
_symmetry.space_group_name_H-M   'P 1'
#
loop_
_entity.id
_entity.type
_entity.pdbx_description
1 polymer ?
#
loop_
_entity_poly.entity_id
_entity_poly.type
_entity_poly.pdbx_seq_one_letter_code
_entity_poly.pdbx_strand_id
1 'polypeptide(L)'
;MSSSMKKILILSYIFILSAGLLAQESPSTISARESLKPTLVTINAEDAYLPSILRILAKESGYNIVTDPNVNRQDKISIHMNDVPIEQAINLVVRAVGLSYEIVGNSFLIAEHKKLMEEVGITSHVVELKYADAAEVKMFLQDLTDQIQVDTSGNKLLVNASPKKIAEIEEVIRKIDQPATQIMLEVRLIEVAVDVDENLGIDWSKLAHYTNIFAENGIPPAGVSGAGSVVPGLAQQQNETGTGVIEDYGALPFETLPENMIYNRMYWNNKDDQNLFPTQFSRQMTAFDVTLDFLIKHNKAEILADSKLVTLNGRKAYIEMVDVVPYILSSGGVGGQVQVQKEEVGIKLHVLPKVNVDGDITVHVMPEVSSIFEFIGPDKNIPRVKKRTSSTTIRVKDGETIIIGGLISRDMKDTEYKVPYLNKIPLLGKKLFTSSDVVEKKTDLIIQITPTVLKAGIAGIMKTDEM
;
A
#
# COMPACT_ATOMS: atom_id res chain seq x y z
N MET A 1 -59.65 -10.24 -23.13
CA MET A 1 -59.86 -11.64 -22.68
C MET A 1 -59.60 -11.65 -21.18
N SER A 2 -60.57 -11.32 -20.33
CA SER A 2 -61.76 -12.11 -19.97
C SER A 2 -61.42 -13.48 -19.41
N SER A 3 -61.64 -13.67 -18.11
CA SER A 3 -62.41 -14.80 -17.55
C SER A 3 -62.35 -14.74 -16.02
N SER A 4 -63.42 -14.88 -15.24
CA SER A 4 -64.84 -14.83 -15.54
C SER A 4 -65.57 -14.71 -14.20
N MET A 5 -66.51 -13.77 -14.17
CA MET A 5 -67.67 -13.75 -13.28
C MET A 5 -68.31 -15.12 -13.12
N LYS A 6 -68.82 -15.39 -11.91
CA LYS A 6 -70.05 -16.17 -11.71
C LYS A 6 -71.00 -15.38 -10.82
N LYS A 7 -72.16 -15.10 -11.42
CA LYS A 7 -73.39 -14.52 -10.87
C LYS A 7 -74.00 -15.45 -9.80
N ILE A 8 -74.77 -14.89 -8.87
CA ILE A 8 -76.12 -15.36 -8.51
C ILE A 8 -76.90 -14.19 -7.89
N LEU A 9 -78.07 -13.94 -8.49
CA LEU A 9 -79.16 -13.03 -8.12
C LEU A 9 -80.05 -13.66 -7.02
N ILE A 10 -81.02 -12.86 -6.48
CA ILE A 10 -82.23 -13.19 -5.67
C ILE A 10 -82.11 -12.57 -4.25
N LEU A 11 -83.04 -11.81 -3.66
CA LEU A 11 -84.40 -11.34 -4.00
C LEU A 11 -84.70 -10.07 -3.18
N SER A 12 -85.59 -9.25 -3.72
CA SER A 12 -86.29 -8.11 -3.10
C SER A 12 -87.21 -8.49 -1.93
N TYR A 13 -87.28 -7.66 -0.89
CA TYR A 13 -88.54 -7.39 -0.18
C TYR A 13 -88.58 -5.94 0.33
N ILE A 14 -89.68 -5.28 0.01
CA ILE A 14 -90.04 -3.91 0.34
C ILE A 14 -90.52 -3.84 1.79
N PHE A 15 -90.01 -2.88 2.57
CA PHE A 15 -90.78 -2.28 3.66
C PHE A 15 -90.49 -0.77 3.75
N ILE A 16 -91.57 0.00 3.65
CA ILE A 16 -91.65 1.46 3.75
C ILE A 16 -91.78 1.80 5.24
N LEU A 17 -90.92 2.67 5.79
CA LEU A 17 -91.32 3.79 6.67
C LEU A 17 -90.13 4.69 7.05
N SER A 18 -90.20 5.93 6.57
CA SER A 18 -89.90 7.20 7.25
C SER A 18 -88.74 7.33 8.26
N ALA A 19 -87.91 8.32 7.93
CA ALA A 19 -87.39 9.38 8.82
C ALA A 19 -86.21 9.06 9.73
N GLY A 20 -85.13 9.84 9.55
CA GLY A 20 -84.12 10.06 10.57
C GLY A 20 -82.70 10.02 10.04
N LEU A 21 -82.27 11.12 9.43
CA LEU A 21 -80.89 11.44 9.09
C LEU A 21 -79.99 11.28 10.33
N LEU A 22 -78.95 10.45 10.27
CA LEU A 22 -77.77 10.52 11.15
C LEU A 22 -76.61 9.80 10.47
N ALA A 23 -75.73 10.59 9.84
CA ALA A 23 -74.41 10.16 9.45
C ALA A 23 -73.55 10.04 10.72
N GLN A 24 -73.06 8.83 10.96
CA GLN A 24 -72.22 8.48 12.09
C GLN A 24 -70.76 8.48 11.62
N GLU A 25 -70.04 9.58 11.87
CA GLU A 25 -68.59 9.55 12.01
C GLU A 25 -68.26 9.31 13.49
N SER A 26 -67.34 8.39 13.74
CA SER A 26 -66.79 8.04 15.04
C SER A 26 -65.26 8.12 14.97
N PRO A 27 -64.55 8.27 16.10
CA PRO A 27 -64.50 9.49 16.90
C PRO A 27 -63.06 10.00 17.03
N SER A 28 -62.82 11.29 16.80
CA SER A 28 -61.60 11.96 17.24
C SER A 28 -61.67 12.18 18.75
N THR A 29 -60.95 11.37 19.52
CA THR A 29 -60.61 11.66 20.92
C THR A 29 -59.67 12.85 20.96
N ILE A 30 -60.22 14.06 20.91
CA ILE A 30 -59.57 15.26 21.44
C ILE A 30 -60.19 15.47 22.81
N SER A 31 -59.39 15.13 23.82
CA SER A 31 -59.63 15.46 25.21
C SER A 31 -60.10 16.91 25.33
N ALA A 32 -61.26 17.09 25.96
CA ALA A 32 -61.79 18.39 26.33
C ALA A 32 -60.82 19.10 27.27
N ARG A 33 -59.96 19.97 26.72
CA ARG A 33 -59.36 21.05 27.49
C ARG A 33 -60.46 22.07 27.73
N GLU A 34 -61.02 22.01 28.93
CA GLU A 34 -61.84 23.02 29.56
C GLU A 34 -61.29 24.41 29.23
N SER A 35 -62.04 25.19 28.46
CA SER A 35 -61.69 26.56 28.09
C SER A 35 -61.81 27.45 29.32
N LEU A 36 -60.74 27.54 30.11
CA LEU A 36 -60.58 28.57 31.13
C LEU A 36 -60.71 29.93 30.42
N LYS A 37 -61.73 30.71 30.79
CA LYS A 37 -61.82 32.11 30.36
C LYS A 37 -60.52 32.81 30.79
N PRO A 38 -59.83 33.53 29.89
CA PRO A 38 -58.60 34.21 30.25
C PRO A 38 -58.89 35.22 31.36
N THR A 39 -58.21 35.09 32.50
CA THR A 39 -58.28 36.10 33.57
C THR A 39 -57.68 37.39 33.01
N LEU A 40 -58.53 38.39 32.80
CA LEU A 40 -58.13 39.71 32.33
C LEU A 40 -57.72 40.53 33.54
N VAL A 41 -56.62 41.27 33.39
CA VAL A 41 -56.04 42.06 34.44
C VAL A 41 -55.86 43.49 33.96
N THR A 42 -56.29 44.42 34.80
CA THR A 42 -56.11 45.86 34.61
C THR A 42 -55.24 46.37 35.75
N ILE A 43 -54.03 46.85 35.41
CA ILE A 43 -53.06 47.36 36.39
C ILE A 43 -52.49 48.68 35.88
N ASN A 44 -52.57 49.68 36.74
CA ASN A 44 -51.92 50.97 36.57
C ASN A 44 -50.98 51.17 37.75
N ALA A 45 -49.68 51.24 37.46
CA ALA A 45 -48.66 51.46 38.46
C ALA A 45 -47.58 52.37 37.87
N GLU A 46 -47.23 53.44 38.57
CA GLU A 46 -46.14 54.34 38.21
C GLU A 46 -45.03 54.18 39.27
N ASP A 47 -43.78 54.06 38.82
CA ASP A 47 -42.60 53.90 39.68
C ASP A 47 -42.70 52.76 40.72
N ALA A 48 -43.36 51.66 40.35
CA ALA A 48 -43.60 50.54 41.24
C ALA A 48 -42.50 49.48 41.18
N TYR A 49 -42.23 48.84 42.32
CA TYR A 49 -41.24 47.75 42.42
C TYR A 49 -41.75 46.47 41.76
N LEU A 50 -40.90 45.83 40.96
CA LEU A 50 -41.20 44.56 40.28
C LEU A 50 -41.79 43.47 41.21
N PRO A 51 -41.25 43.18 42.41
CA PRO A 51 -41.84 42.18 43.31
C PRO A 51 -43.27 42.51 43.76
N SER A 52 -43.60 43.80 43.89
CA SER A 52 -44.94 44.24 44.26
C SER A 52 -45.94 43.96 43.15
N ILE A 53 -45.55 44.23 41.90
CA ILE A 53 -46.37 43.96 40.71
C ILE A 53 -46.56 42.47 40.50
N LEU A 54 -45.49 41.68 40.60
CA LEU A 54 -45.56 40.23 40.49
C LEU A 54 -46.45 39.62 41.58
N ARG A 55 -46.42 40.14 42.82
CA ARG A 55 -47.32 39.70 43.88
C ARG A 55 -48.79 40.02 43.60
N ILE A 56 -49.08 41.18 43.00
CA ILE A 56 -50.44 41.54 42.57
C ILE A 56 -50.90 40.59 41.46
N LEU A 57 -50.06 40.35 40.45
CA LEU A 57 -50.33 39.42 39.36
C LEU A 57 -50.54 37.98 39.84
N ALA A 58 -49.74 37.51 40.80
CA ALA A 58 -49.90 36.18 41.40
C ALA A 58 -51.26 36.06 42.13
N LYS A 59 -51.65 37.10 42.87
CA LYS A 59 -52.90 37.12 43.63
C LYS A 59 -54.14 37.15 42.73
N GLU A 60 -54.12 37.93 41.67
CA GLU A 60 -55.23 38.04 40.72
C GLU A 60 -55.38 36.79 39.85
N SER A 61 -54.29 36.06 39.60
CA SER A 61 -54.28 34.93 38.67
C SER A 61 -54.40 33.55 39.28
N GLY A 62 -54.04 33.41 40.56
CA GLY A 62 -53.94 32.10 41.21
C GLY A 62 -52.71 31.28 40.80
N TYR A 63 -51.79 31.86 40.02
CA TYR A 63 -50.50 31.23 39.72
C TYR A 63 -49.48 31.51 40.83
N ASN A 64 -48.64 30.52 41.13
CA ASN A 64 -47.48 30.73 41.98
C ASN A 64 -46.39 31.44 41.17
N ILE A 65 -45.76 32.48 41.71
CA ILE A 65 -44.64 33.15 41.05
C ILE A 65 -43.39 32.97 41.91
N VAL A 66 -42.36 32.35 41.34
CA VAL A 66 -41.06 32.11 41.99
C VAL A 66 -40.02 32.95 41.27
N THR A 67 -39.39 33.87 41.99
CA THR A 67 -38.33 34.74 41.47
C THR A 67 -36.97 34.32 42.01
N ASP A 68 -35.95 34.34 41.16
CA ASP A 68 -34.58 34.11 41.59
C ASP A 68 -34.08 35.21 42.57
N PRO A 69 -33.20 34.90 43.56
CA PRO A 69 -32.69 35.89 44.51
C PRO A 69 -31.96 37.09 43.88
N ASN A 70 -31.42 36.93 42.66
CA ASN A 70 -30.70 37.99 41.94
C ASN A 70 -31.63 38.88 41.09
N VAL A 71 -32.94 38.60 41.05
CA VAL A 71 -33.94 39.48 40.45
C VAL A 71 -34.08 40.73 41.33
N ASN A 72 -33.27 41.74 41.00
CA ASN A 72 -32.91 42.87 41.86
C ASN A 72 -34.11 43.65 42.41
N ARG A 73 -34.08 43.90 43.71
CA ARG A 73 -35.17 44.48 44.51
C ARG A 73 -35.35 46.00 44.37
N GLN A 74 -34.90 46.62 43.27
CA GLN A 74 -34.94 48.08 43.11
C GLN A 74 -35.38 48.58 41.72
N ASP A 75 -35.61 47.70 40.75
CA ASP A 75 -36.06 48.13 39.43
C ASP A 75 -37.50 48.64 39.52
N LYS A 76 -37.64 49.95 39.27
CA LYS A 76 -38.94 50.62 39.18
C LYS A 76 -39.45 50.50 37.75
N ILE A 77 -40.70 50.09 37.63
CA ILE A 77 -41.38 49.99 36.35
C ILE A 77 -42.70 50.74 36.42
N SER A 78 -43.00 51.47 35.34
CA SER A 78 -44.28 52.14 35.14
C SER A 78 -45.05 51.34 34.08
N ILE A 79 -46.20 50.81 34.47
CA ILE A 79 -47.06 49.96 33.65
C ILE A 79 -48.49 50.50 33.63
N HIS A 80 -49.09 50.48 32.45
CA HIS A 80 -50.50 50.80 32.25
C HIS A 80 -51.10 49.72 31.34
N MET A 81 -51.94 48.87 31.92
CA MET A 81 -52.55 47.72 31.25
C MET A 81 -54.05 47.74 31.48
N ASN A 82 -54.83 47.65 30.41
CA ASN A 82 -56.30 47.58 30.44
C ASN A 82 -56.75 46.28 29.78
N ASP A 83 -57.48 45.44 30.52
CA ASP A 83 -58.07 44.18 30.05
C ASP A 83 -57.07 43.26 29.33
N VAL A 84 -55.87 43.12 29.90
CA VAL A 84 -54.80 42.30 29.32
C VAL A 84 -54.88 40.88 29.89
N PRO A 85 -54.82 39.81 29.07
CA PRO A 85 -54.73 38.44 29.56
C PRO A 85 -53.53 38.26 30.51
N ILE A 86 -53.73 37.56 31.62
CA ILE A 86 -52.71 37.44 32.67
C ILE A 86 -51.34 36.97 32.16
N GLU A 87 -51.29 35.94 31.31
CA GLU A 87 -50.03 35.42 30.77
C GLU A 87 -49.28 36.49 29.97
N GLN A 88 -50.04 37.30 29.24
CA GLN A 88 -49.51 38.43 28.48
C GLN A 88 -49.05 39.56 29.41
N ALA A 89 -49.79 39.84 30.48
CA ALA A 89 -49.40 40.84 31.48
C ALA A 89 -48.09 40.46 32.18
N ILE A 90 -47.93 39.20 32.60
CA ILE A 90 -46.69 38.68 33.20
C ILE A 90 -45.54 38.77 32.20
N ASN A 91 -45.76 38.34 30.94
CA ASN A 91 -44.74 38.41 29.90
C ASN A 91 -44.24 39.84 29.66
N LEU A 92 -45.14 40.81 29.56
CA LEU A 92 -44.78 42.22 29.35
C LEU A 92 -43.97 42.79 30.51
N VAL A 93 -44.37 42.50 31.76
CA VAL A 93 -43.66 42.95 32.96
C VAL A 93 -42.27 42.33 33.06
N VAL A 94 -42.16 41.02 32.83
CA VAL A 94 -40.90 40.28 32.91
C VAL A 94 -39.91 40.73 31.82
N ARG A 95 -40.40 40.91 30.59
CA ARG A 95 -39.57 41.37 29.46
C ARG A 95 -39.10 42.82 29.61
N ALA A 96 -39.91 43.69 30.20
CA ALA A 96 -39.54 45.09 30.39
C ALA A 96 -38.28 45.26 31.28
N VAL A 97 -38.02 44.30 32.17
CA VAL A 97 -36.84 44.28 33.06
C VAL A 97 -35.72 43.37 32.51
N GLY A 98 -35.84 42.87 31.28
CA GLY A 98 -34.84 42.01 30.65
C GLY A 98 -34.77 40.58 31.20
N LEU A 99 -35.79 40.16 31.96
CA LEU A 99 -35.90 38.82 32.50
C LEU A 99 -36.65 37.91 31.52
N SER A 100 -36.63 36.61 31.78
CA SER A 100 -37.46 35.62 31.10
C SER A 100 -38.26 34.85 32.13
N TYR A 101 -39.31 34.16 31.68
CA TYR A 101 -40.08 33.26 32.54
C TYR A 101 -40.24 31.92 31.85
N GLU A 102 -40.33 30.87 32.66
CA GLU A 102 -40.69 29.52 32.24
C GLU A 102 -41.90 29.04 33.05
N ILE A 103 -42.86 28.40 32.41
CA ILE A 103 -44.06 27.86 33.08
C ILE A 103 -43.74 26.44 33.53
N VAL A 104 -43.74 26.21 34.83
CA VAL A 104 -43.54 24.89 35.44
C VAL A 104 -44.81 24.52 36.21
N GLY A 105 -45.71 23.78 35.57
CA GLY A 105 -47.01 23.41 36.15
C GLY A 105 -47.91 24.62 36.38
N ASN A 106 -48.27 24.91 37.63
CA ASN A 106 -49.04 26.09 38.04
C ASN A 106 -48.15 27.24 38.56
N SER A 107 -46.86 27.22 38.22
CA SER A 107 -45.88 28.17 38.72
C SER A 107 -45.13 28.84 37.58
N PHE A 108 -44.95 30.16 37.67
CA PHE A 108 -44.05 30.93 36.82
C PHE A 108 -42.69 31.05 37.52
N LEU A 109 -41.65 30.49 36.91
CA LEU A 109 -40.27 30.69 37.34
C LEU A 109 -39.68 31.86 36.56
N ILE A 110 -39.33 32.94 37.25
CA ILE A 110 -38.79 34.17 36.65
C ILE A 110 -37.31 34.29 37.02
N ALA A 111 -36.45 34.32 36.01
CA ALA A 111 -35.01 34.49 36.19
C ALA A 111 -34.38 35.09 34.92
N GLU A 112 -33.07 35.33 34.97
CA GLU A 112 -32.31 35.75 33.80
C GLU A 112 -32.36 34.69 32.70
N HIS A 113 -32.42 35.12 31.44
CA HIS A 113 -32.54 34.23 30.28
C HIS A 113 -31.49 33.11 30.27
N LYS A 114 -30.23 33.45 30.59
CA LYS A 114 -29.13 32.49 30.65
C LYS A 114 -29.34 31.41 31.73
N LYS A 115 -29.87 31.81 32.88
CA LYS A 115 -30.07 30.93 34.03
C LYS A 115 -31.26 29.98 33.85
N LEU A 116 -32.34 30.45 33.22
CA LEU A 116 -33.48 29.58 32.86
C LEU A 116 -33.08 28.52 31.83
N MET A 117 -32.17 28.83 30.91
CA MET A 117 -31.66 27.85 29.95
C MET A 117 -30.67 26.84 30.57
N GLU A 118 -29.98 27.20 31.65
CA GLU A 118 -29.02 26.33 32.35
C GLU A 118 -29.69 25.49 33.45
N GLU A 119 -30.68 26.03 34.17
CA GLU A 119 -31.28 25.38 35.35
C GLU A 119 -32.47 24.47 35.03
N VAL A 120 -33.11 24.60 33.87
CA VAL A 120 -34.26 23.75 33.52
C VAL A 120 -33.79 22.48 32.80
N GLY A 121 -33.41 21.50 33.61
CA GLY A 121 -33.51 20.08 33.27
C GLY A 121 -32.36 19.51 32.44
N ILE A 122 -31.11 19.67 32.90
CA ILE A 122 -30.04 18.79 32.42
C ILE A 122 -30.41 17.36 32.81
N THR A 123 -30.66 16.52 31.81
CA THR A 123 -30.94 15.10 32.02
C THR A 123 -29.80 14.28 31.44
N SER A 124 -29.46 13.21 32.12
CA SER A 124 -28.49 12.23 31.64
C SER A 124 -29.19 11.26 30.72
N HIS A 125 -28.72 11.16 29.47
CA HIS A 125 -29.21 10.19 28.51
C HIS A 125 -28.05 9.32 28.01
N VAL A 126 -28.26 8.01 28.02
CA VAL A 126 -27.28 7.03 27.53
C VAL A 126 -27.67 6.63 26.11
N VAL A 127 -26.77 6.88 25.17
CA VAL A 127 -26.92 6.49 23.77
C VAL A 127 -25.99 5.31 23.49
N GLU A 128 -26.54 4.25 22.89
CA GLU A 128 -25.78 3.07 22.48
C GLU A 128 -25.46 3.15 20.99
N LEU A 129 -24.19 2.92 20.63
CA LEU A 129 -23.72 2.94 19.24
C LEU A 129 -23.52 1.51 18.72
N LYS A 130 -23.93 1.25 17.47
CA LYS A 130 -23.88 -0.09 16.86
C LYS A 130 -22.66 -0.31 15.96
N TYR A 131 -22.23 0.72 15.25
CA TYR A 131 -21.18 0.63 14.21
C TYR A 131 -20.04 1.61 14.47
N ALA A 132 -20.35 2.85 14.86
CA ALA A 132 -19.36 3.89 15.11
C ALA A 132 -18.70 3.73 16.49
N ASP A 133 -17.44 4.15 16.58
CA ASP A 133 -16.69 4.17 17.85
C ASP A 133 -17.09 5.39 18.69
N ALA A 134 -17.41 5.16 19.97
CA ALA A 134 -17.87 6.22 20.87
C ALA A 134 -16.83 7.32 21.09
N ALA A 135 -15.53 7.01 21.07
CA ALA A 135 -14.49 8.03 21.23
C ALA A 135 -14.41 8.95 20.00
N GLU A 136 -14.56 8.38 18.80
CA GLU A 136 -14.63 9.17 17.56
C GLU A 136 -15.89 10.03 17.51
N VAL A 137 -17.07 9.46 17.85
CA VAL A 137 -18.33 10.21 17.87
C VAL A 137 -18.29 11.36 18.88
N LYS A 138 -17.67 11.17 20.05
CA LYS A 138 -17.46 12.26 21.02
C LYS A 138 -16.74 13.44 20.39
N MET A 139 -15.68 13.21 19.61
CA MET A 139 -14.93 14.29 18.96
C MET A 139 -15.79 15.09 17.98
N PHE A 140 -16.73 14.43 17.28
CA PHE A 140 -17.68 15.13 16.39
C PHE A 140 -18.76 15.93 17.14
N LEU A 141 -19.10 15.53 18.37
CA LEU A 141 -20.16 16.14 19.16
C LEU A 141 -19.67 17.18 20.19
N GLN A 142 -18.34 17.34 20.34
CA GLN A 142 -17.74 18.31 21.27
C GLN A 142 -18.22 19.74 21.03
N ASP A 143 -18.44 20.13 19.77
CA ASP A 143 -18.92 21.48 19.43
C ASP A 143 -20.40 21.72 19.83
N LEU A 144 -21.20 20.67 20.02
CA LEU A 144 -22.60 20.78 20.45
C LEU A 144 -22.75 20.82 21.97
N THR A 145 -21.94 20.04 22.69
CA THR A 145 -21.93 20.05 24.15
C THR A 145 -20.63 19.49 24.73
N ASP A 146 -20.09 20.20 25.72
CA ASP A 146 -18.89 19.78 26.46
C ASP A 146 -19.15 18.61 27.43
N GLN A 147 -20.43 18.29 27.69
CA GLN A 147 -20.84 17.37 28.75
C GLN A 147 -21.13 15.96 28.21
N ILE A 148 -20.17 15.40 27.46
CA ILE A 148 -20.24 14.02 26.92
C ILE A 148 -19.16 13.15 27.55
N GLN A 149 -19.58 12.05 28.16
CA GLN A 149 -18.70 10.99 28.65
C GLN A 149 -18.82 9.75 27.77
N VAL A 150 -17.71 9.05 27.58
CA VAL A 150 -17.64 7.82 26.77
C VAL A 150 -17.43 6.66 27.72
N ASP A 151 -18.25 5.63 27.59
CA ASP A 151 -17.98 4.30 28.13
C ASP A 151 -17.32 3.46 27.04
N THR A 152 -16.00 3.30 27.14
CA THR A 152 -15.20 2.51 26.20
C THR A 152 -15.46 1.01 26.27
N SER A 153 -15.97 0.50 27.40
CA SER A 153 -16.25 -0.92 27.56
C SER A 153 -17.56 -1.31 26.88
N GLY A 154 -18.56 -0.43 26.96
CA GLY A 154 -19.89 -0.65 26.40
C GLY A 154 -20.13 -0.03 25.01
N ASN A 155 -19.18 0.74 24.46
CA ASN A 155 -19.37 1.60 23.28
C ASN A 155 -20.62 2.50 23.42
N LYS A 156 -20.75 3.16 24.57
CA LYS A 156 -21.90 4.02 24.90
C LYS A 156 -21.46 5.46 25.13
N LEU A 157 -22.36 6.39 24.84
CA LEU A 157 -22.21 7.81 25.11
C LEU A 157 -23.18 8.23 26.21
N LEU A 158 -22.66 8.79 27.29
CA LEU A 158 -23.45 9.47 28.31
C LEU A 158 -23.46 10.96 27.99
N VAL A 159 -24.62 11.48 27.60
CA VAL A 159 -24.82 12.88 27.25
C VAL A 159 -25.61 13.56 28.35
N ASN A 160 -25.06 14.63 28.92
CA ASN A 160 -25.75 15.46 29.91
C ASN A 160 -26.12 16.80 29.28
N ALA A 161 -27.37 16.95 28.85
CA ALA A 161 -27.82 18.19 28.22
C ALA A 161 -29.32 18.42 28.44
N SER A 162 -29.84 19.58 28.01
CA SER A 162 -31.27 19.84 27.94
C SER A 162 -31.97 18.87 26.98
N PRO A 163 -33.24 18.47 27.19
CA PRO A 163 -33.95 17.51 26.33
C PRO A 163 -33.96 17.88 24.85
N LYS A 164 -34.06 19.18 24.52
CA LYS A 164 -34.01 19.67 23.14
C LYS A 164 -32.67 19.37 22.44
N LYS A 165 -31.56 19.57 23.13
CA LYS A 165 -30.21 19.25 22.63
C LYS A 165 -29.97 17.75 22.51
N ILE A 166 -30.52 16.96 23.45
CA ILE A 166 -30.42 15.49 23.38
C ILE A 166 -31.10 14.97 22.12
N ALA A 167 -32.30 15.47 21.79
CA ALA A 167 -33.01 15.07 20.57
C ALA A 167 -32.22 15.43 19.29
N GLU A 168 -31.57 16.58 19.27
CA GLU A 168 -30.68 17.00 18.16
C GLU A 168 -29.46 16.09 18.03
N ILE A 169 -28.78 15.79 19.14
CA ILE A 169 -27.63 14.87 19.19
C ILE A 169 -28.03 13.46 18.73
N GLU A 170 -29.19 12.96 19.17
CA GLU A 170 -29.69 11.65 18.75
C GLU A 170 -29.96 11.61 17.24
N GLU A 171 -30.48 12.69 16.65
CA GLU A 171 -30.66 12.77 15.19
C GLU A 171 -29.34 12.75 14.44
N VAL A 172 -28.31 13.44 14.94
CA VAL A 172 -26.97 13.43 14.38
C VAL A 172 -26.35 12.03 14.49
N ILE A 173 -26.44 11.39 15.66
CA ILE A 173 -25.94 10.03 15.90
C ILE A 173 -26.60 9.04 14.94
N ARG A 174 -27.91 9.13 14.71
CA ARG A 174 -28.60 8.26 13.73
C ARG A 174 -28.06 8.38 12.31
N LYS A 175 -27.54 9.54 11.92
CA LYS A 175 -26.93 9.75 10.60
C LYS A 175 -25.48 9.27 10.53
N ILE A 176 -24.75 9.32 11.63
CA ILE A 176 -23.33 8.92 11.73
C ILE A 176 -23.19 7.40 11.93
N ASP A 177 -24.03 6.80 12.78
CA ASP A 177 -23.98 5.38 13.15
C ASP A 177 -24.59 4.48 12.08
N GLN A 178 -23.97 4.47 10.90
CA GLN A 178 -24.32 3.63 9.76
C GLN A 178 -23.29 2.50 9.59
N PRO A 179 -23.68 1.37 8.97
CA PRO A 179 -22.76 0.30 8.64
C PRO A 179 -21.59 0.82 7.79
N ALA A 180 -20.37 0.63 8.29
CA ALA A 180 -19.18 1.07 7.58
C ALA A 180 -18.95 0.21 6.32
N THR A 181 -18.67 0.89 5.21
CA THR A 181 -18.34 0.23 3.94
C THR A 181 -16.96 -0.42 4.04
N GLN A 182 -16.86 -1.67 3.56
CA GLN A 182 -15.58 -2.38 3.43
C GLN A 182 -15.06 -2.25 1.99
N ILE A 183 -13.73 -2.16 1.88
CA ILE A 183 -13.03 -1.99 0.62
C ILE A 183 -11.97 -3.07 0.56
N MET A 184 -12.03 -3.89 -0.48
CA MET A 184 -10.96 -4.80 -0.87
C MET A 184 -10.00 -4.07 -1.80
N LEU A 185 -8.71 -4.28 -1.60
CA LEU A 185 -7.63 -3.73 -2.38
C LEU A 185 -6.79 -4.87 -2.88
N GLU A 186 -6.64 -4.95 -4.19
CA GLU A 186 -5.74 -5.87 -4.86
C GLU A 186 -4.61 -5.06 -5.49
N VAL A 187 -3.37 -5.34 -5.11
CA VAL A 187 -2.18 -4.72 -5.67
C VAL A 187 -1.35 -5.82 -6.31
N ARG A 188 -1.08 -5.65 -7.61
CA ARG A 188 -0.21 -6.57 -8.33
C ARG A 188 1.04 -5.83 -8.78
N LEU A 189 2.19 -6.42 -8.47
CA LEU A 189 3.48 -5.97 -8.96
C LEU A 189 4.02 -7.03 -9.90
N ILE A 190 4.27 -6.61 -11.14
CA ILE A 190 4.76 -7.48 -12.21
C ILE A 190 6.13 -6.95 -12.62
N GLU A 191 7.16 -7.77 -12.46
CA GLU A 191 8.50 -7.50 -12.97
C GLU A 191 8.88 -8.55 -13.99
N VAL A 192 9.29 -8.09 -15.17
CA VAL A 192 9.81 -8.94 -16.24
C VAL A 192 11.25 -8.52 -16.50
N ALA A 193 12.19 -9.42 -16.18
CA ALA A 193 13.60 -9.26 -16.49
C ALA A 193 13.96 -10.14 -17.68
N VAL A 194 14.55 -9.54 -18.71
CA VAL A 194 15.03 -10.23 -19.90
C VAL A 194 16.51 -9.93 -20.05
N ASP A 195 17.33 -10.96 -20.03
CA ASP A 195 18.76 -10.89 -20.33
C ASP A 195 19.00 -11.61 -21.67
N VAL A 196 19.50 -10.88 -22.65
CA VAL A 196 19.92 -11.36 -23.96
C VAL A 196 21.43 -11.25 -24.04
N ASP A 197 22.07 -12.34 -24.45
CA ASP A 197 23.53 -12.43 -24.63
C ASP A 197 23.79 -13.10 -25.98
N GLU A 198 24.26 -12.30 -26.93
CA GLU A 198 24.58 -12.72 -28.30
C GLU A 198 26.09 -12.66 -28.52
N ASN A 199 26.72 -13.82 -28.66
CA ASN A 199 28.13 -13.97 -29.01
C ASN A 199 28.24 -14.55 -30.42
N LEU A 200 28.74 -13.72 -31.34
CA LEU A 200 28.89 -14.08 -32.75
C LEU A 200 30.31 -13.75 -33.21
N GLY A 201 31.05 -14.77 -33.62
CA GLY A 201 32.31 -14.60 -34.35
C GLY A 201 33.39 -15.58 -33.92
N ILE A 202 34.61 -15.30 -34.38
CA ILE A 202 35.79 -16.07 -34.01
C ILE A 202 36.49 -15.33 -32.87
N ASP A 203 36.69 -15.99 -31.73
CA ASP A 203 37.37 -15.39 -30.58
C ASP A 203 38.89 -15.42 -30.79
N TRP A 204 39.39 -14.40 -31.48
CA TRP A 204 40.81 -14.19 -31.72
C TRP A 204 41.61 -13.88 -30.43
N SER A 205 40.95 -13.58 -29.31
CA SER A 205 41.64 -13.32 -28.03
C SER A 205 42.11 -14.61 -27.35
N LYS A 206 41.36 -15.70 -27.50
CA LYS A 206 41.74 -17.05 -27.02
C LYS A 206 42.90 -17.64 -27.83
N LEU A 207 43.08 -17.19 -29.08
CA LEU A 207 44.13 -17.61 -30.02
C LEU A 207 45.56 -17.22 -29.59
N ALA A 208 45.72 -16.35 -28.59
CA ALA A 208 47.02 -15.91 -28.08
C ALA A 208 47.76 -16.95 -27.21
N HIS A 209 47.17 -18.14 -27.00
CA HIS A 209 47.82 -19.23 -26.26
C HIS A 209 48.60 -20.14 -27.22
N TYR A 210 49.91 -19.92 -27.29
CA TYR A 210 50.83 -20.71 -28.11
C TYR A 210 51.08 -22.08 -27.48
N THR A 211 50.63 -23.15 -28.12
CA THR A 211 51.13 -24.51 -27.83
C THR A 211 51.56 -25.17 -29.14
N ASN A 212 52.79 -25.67 -29.19
CA ASN A 212 53.40 -26.19 -30.40
C ASN A 212 53.95 -27.59 -30.15
N ILE A 213 53.33 -28.65 -30.67
CA ILE A 213 54.01 -29.94 -30.79
C ILE A 213 53.60 -30.63 -32.09
N PHE A 214 54.53 -30.65 -33.06
CA PHE A 214 54.72 -31.72 -34.03
C PHE A 214 56.22 -31.78 -34.34
N ALA A 215 56.81 -32.97 -34.15
CA ALA A 215 58.20 -33.26 -34.52
C ALA A 215 58.17 -34.12 -35.80
N GLU A 216 58.73 -33.61 -36.89
CA GLU A 216 59.03 -34.40 -38.08
C GLU A 216 60.52 -34.80 -38.03
N ASN A 217 60.77 -36.09 -38.24
CA ASN A 217 62.00 -36.82 -37.90
C ASN A 217 63.31 -36.06 -38.21
N GLY A 218 64.03 -35.69 -37.15
CA GLY A 218 65.44 -35.30 -37.17
C GLY A 218 66.37 -36.47 -36.80
N ILE A 219 67.58 -36.47 -37.36
CA ILE A 219 68.61 -37.49 -37.17
C ILE A 219 68.92 -37.72 -35.67
N PRO A 220 69.20 -38.97 -35.23
CA PRO A 220 69.67 -39.28 -33.88
C PRO A 220 70.85 -38.41 -33.44
N PRO A 221 70.96 -38.08 -32.14
CA PRO A 221 72.15 -37.45 -31.59
C PRO A 221 73.42 -38.27 -31.89
N ALA A 222 74.53 -37.58 -32.14
CA ALA A 222 75.80 -38.23 -32.46
C ALA A 222 76.20 -39.26 -31.38
N GLY A 223 76.35 -40.52 -31.79
CA GLY A 223 76.82 -41.61 -30.94
C GLY A 223 75.82 -42.74 -30.70
N VAL A 224 74.55 -42.60 -31.12
CA VAL A 224 73.53 -43.63 -30.88
C VAL A 224 72.82 -44.03 -32.19
N SER A 225 73.16 -45.21 -32.71
CA SER A 225 72.55 -45.74 -33.95
C SER A 225 71.13 -46.24 -33.67
N GLY A 226 70.14 -45.69 -34.37
CA GLY A 226 68.73 -46.08 -34.28
C GLY A 226 67.83 -45.25 -33.36
N ALA A 227 68.31 -44.14 -32.77
CA ALA A 227 67.48 -43.23 -31.97
C ALA A 227 66.64 -42.28 -32.86
N GLY A 228 65.47 -41.86 -32.38
CA GLY A 228 64.72 -40.75 -32.97
C GLY A 228 65.29 -39.38 -32.58
N SER A 229 64.70 -38.30 -33.13
CA SER A 229 65.02 -36.93 -32.73
C SER A 229 64.72 -36.73 -31.24
N VAL A 230 65.63 -36.08 -30.52
CA VAL A 230 65.34 -35.60 -29.15
C VAL A 230 64.16 -34.62 -29.20
N VAL A 231 63.19 -34.75 -28.28
CA VAL A 231 62.10 -33.79 -28.01
C VAL A 231 62.32 -33.19 -26.61
N PRO A 232 61.83 -31.98 -26.27
CA PRO A 232 61.99 -31.45 -24.92
C PRO A 232 61.34 -32.39 -23.89
N GLY A 233 62.04 -32.71 -22.81
CA GLY A 233 61.60 -33.69 -21.81
C GLY A 233 62.02 -35.13 -22.12
N LEU A 234 62.58 -35.42 -23.30
CA LEU A 234 63.12 -36.74 -23.63
C LEU A 234 64.59 -36.87 -23.20
N ALA A 235 64.88 -37.85 -22.35
CA ALA A 235 66.24 -38.30 -22.07
C ALA A 235 66.51 -39.60 -22.84
N GLN A 236 67.58 -39.63 -23.64
CA GLN A 236 68.01 -40.82 -24.39
C GLN A 236 69.28 -41.38 -23.78
N GLN A 237 69.27 -42.66 -23.40
CA GLN A 237 70.45 -43.39 -22.93
C GLN A 237 70.69 -44.64 -23.80
N GLN A 238 71.97 -44.94 -24.07
CA GLN A 238 72.35 -46.11 -24.86
C GLN A 238 72.03 -47.38 -24.07
N ASN A 239 71.33 -48.33 -24.70
CA ASN A 239 71.02 -49.61 -24.06
C ASN A 239 72.32 -50.41 -23.84
N GLU A 240 72.42 -51.15 -22.73
CA GLU A 240 73.66 -51.82 -22.28
C GLU A 240 74.20 -52.85 -23.30
N THR A 241 73.37 -53.27 -24.26
CA THR A 241 73.71 -54.22 -25.34
C THR A 241 74.10 -53.56 -26.68
N GLY A 242 74.21 -52.22 -26.73
CA GLY A 242 74.75 -51.48 -27.87
C GLY A 242 73.92 -51.48 -29.16
N THR A 243 72.72 -52.07 -29.17
CA THR A 243 71.88 -52.29 -30.37
C THR A 243 70.55 -51.52 -30.35
N GLY A 244 70.34 -50.62 -29.38
CA GLY A 244 69.14 -49.79 -29.27
C GLY A 244 69.25 -48.68 -28.21
N VAL A 245 68.19 -47.90 -28.04
CA VAL A 245 68.12 -46.73 -27.14
C VAL A 245 66.96 -46.90 -26.18
N ILE A 246 67.15 -46.49 -24.92
CA ILE A 246 66.04 -46.32 -23.97
C ILE A 246 65.64 -44.85 -23.99
N GLU A 247 64.38 -44.60 -24.31
CA GLU A 247 63.77 -43.27 -24.35
C GLU A 247 62.90 -43.07 -23.11
N ASP A 248 63.26 -42.13 -22.25
CA ASP A 248 62.47 -41.75 -21.08
C ASP A 248 61.86 -40.36 -21.27
N TYR A 249 60.55 -40.25 -21.09
CA TYR A 249 59.78 -39.01 -21.27
C TYR A 249 59.45 -38.42 -19.91
N GLY A 250 60.17 -37.36 -19.52
CA GLY A 250 59.85 -36.53 -18.38
C GLY A 250 58.77 -35.49 -18.70
N ALA A 251 57.84 -35.26 -17.77
CA ALA A 251 56.86 -34.18 -17.87
C ALA A 251 57.57 -32.81 -17.85
N LEU A 252 57.25 -31.96 -18.82
CA LEU A 252 57.74 -30.58 -18.84
C LEU A 252 56.96 -29.74 -17.81
N PRO A 253 57.62 -28.90 -17.01
CA PRO A 253 56.93 -27.95 -16.13
C PRO A 253 56.09 -26.98 -16.96
N PHE A 254 54.92 -26.63 -16.45
CA PHE A 254 54.06 -25.61 -17.07
C PHE A 254 54.79 -24.25 -17.12
N GLU A 255 54.66 -23.52 -18.24
CA GLU A 255 55.17 -22.15 -18.45
C GLU A 255 56.70 -21.92 -18.54
N THR A 256 57.55 -22.94 -18.50
CA THR A 256 59.00 -22.75 -18.67
C THR A 256 59.49 -23.15 -20.07
N LEU A 257 60.21 -22.24 -20.73
CA LEU A 257 60.94 -22.55 -21.96
C LEU A 257 62.14 -23.45 -21.61
N PRO A 258 62.35 -24.59 -22.31
CA PRO A 258 63.47 -25.47 -22.05
C PRO A 258 64.80 -24.77 -22.32
N GLU A 259 65.81 -25.03 -21.48
CA GLU A 259 67.13 -24.39 -21.50
C GLU A 259 67.87 -24.60 -22.84
N ASN A 260 67.58 -25.71 -23.53
CA ASN A 260 68.15 -26.03 -24.84
C ASN A 260 67.04 -26.15 -25.89
N MET A 261 66.94 -25.14 -26.76
CA MET A 261 66.06 -25.16 -27.93
C MET A 261 66.76 -25.87 -29.10
N ILE A 262 66.53 -27.18 -29.23
CA ILE A 262 67.30 -28.07 -30.12
C ILE A 262 66.91 -27.95 -31.62
N TYR A 263 65.89 -27.15 -31.96
CA TYR A 263 65.13 -27.27 -33.23
C TYR A 263 65.35 -26.17 -34.28
N ASN A 264 66.33 -25.28 -34.08
CA ASN A 264 66.78 -24.33 -35.12
C ASN A 264 68.21 -24.64 -35.53
N ARG A 265 68.47 -25.85 -36.04
CA ARG A 265 69.79 -26.26 -36.51
C ARG A 265 69.77 -26.51 -38.00
N MET A 266 70.51 -25.68 -38.74
CA MET A 266 70.94 -25.99 -40.09
C MET A 266 72.18 -26.88 -39.94
N TYR A 267 72.06 -28.17 -40.26
CA TYR A 267 73.14 -29.12 -40.01
C TYR A 267 74.06 -29.23 -41.23
N TRP A 268 75.33 -28.84 -41.05
CA TRP A 268 76.44 -29.10 -41.98
C TRP A 268 77.48 -29.93 -41.25
N ASN A 269 77.31 -31.25 -41.19
CA ASN A 269 78.47 -32.08 -40.85
C ASN A 269 78.31 -33.53 -41.28
N ASN A 270 78.84 -33.87 -42.46
CA ASN A 270 79.52 -35.14 -42.59
C ASN A 270 80.70 -34.98 -43.55
N LYS A 271 81.82 -35.63 -43.25
CA LYS A 271 83.06 -35.54 -44.04
C LYS A 271 82.92 -36.05 -45.48
N ASP A 272 81.77 -36.62 -45.84
CA ASP A 272 81.45 -37.13 -47.17
C ASP A 272 80.31 -36.36 -47.89
N ASP A 273 79.76 -35.28 -47.30
CA ASP A 273 78.66 -34.52 -47.91
C ASP A 273 79.21 -33.28 -48.65
N GLN A 274 79.35 -33.38 -49.97
CA GLN A 274 79.89 -32.32 -50.86
C GLN A 274 78.80 -31.34 -51.35
N ASN A 275 77.65 -31.26 -50.68
CA ASN A 275 76.54 -30.40 -51.10
C ASN A 275 76.70 -28.94 -50.63
N LEU A 276 76.60 -28.01 -51.58
CA LEU A 276 76.65 -26.54 -51.36
C LEU A 276 75.45 -25.98 -50.58
N PHE A 277 74.40 -26.78 -50.39
CA PHE A 277 73.18 -26.40 -49.69
C PHE A 277 72.88 -27.44 -48.58
N PRO A 278 72.38 -27.00 -47.42
CA PRO A 278 72.05 -27.90 -46.32
C PRO A 278 70.90 -28.83 -46.75
N THR A 279 71.13 -30.13 -46.65
CA THR A 279 70.24 -31.17 -47.20
C THR A 279 69.01 -31.42 -46.34
N GLN A 280 68.99 -30.91 -45.10
CA GLN A 280 67.94 -31.20 -44.12
C GLN A 280 67.60 -29.95 -43.30
N PHE A 281 66.29 -29.69 -43.17
CA PHE A 281 65.71 -28.54 -42.50
C PHE A 281 64.60 -29.02 -41.58
N SER A 282 64.71 -28.75 -40.27
CA SER A 282 63.62 -28.95 -39.31
C SER A 282 63.13 -27.60 -38.81
N ARG A 283 61.80 -27.42 -38.75
CA ARG A 283 61.14 -26.25 -38.15
C ARG A 283 59.93 -26.69 -37.34
N GLN A 284 59.65 -26.01 -36.25
CA GLN A 284 58.42 -26.17 -35.50
C GLN A 284 57.31 -25.38 -36.20
N MET A 285 56.21 -26.03 -36.61
CA MET A 285 55.01 -25.30 -37.04
C MET A 285 54.22 -24.84 -35.82
N THR A 286 53.76 -23.59 -35.88
CA THR A 286 52.85 -23.04 -34.88
C THR A 286 51.46 -23.62 -35.09
N ALA A 287 50.89 -24.28 -34.07
CA ALA A 287 49.50 -24.74 -34.15
C ALA A 287 48.58 -23.55 -33.83
N PHE A 288 47.63 -23.30 -34.72
CA PHE A 288 46.58 -22.30 -34.50
C PHE A 288 45.33 -23.04 -34.07
N ASP A 289 44.88 -22.81 -32.83
CA ASP A 289 43.57 -23.26 -32.38
C ASP A 289 42.56 -22.13 -32.59
N VAL A 290 41.55 -22.38 -33.42
CA VAL A 290 40.52 -21.40 -33.78
C VAL A 290 39.23 -21.82 -33.10
N THR A 291 38.79 -21.04 -32.11
CA THR A 291 37.50 -21.23 -31.47
C THR A 291 36.44 -20.34 -32.11
N LEU A 292 35.34 -20.97 -32.50
CA LEU A 292 34.22 -20.33 -33.16
C LEU A 292 33.06 -20.25 -32.17
N ASP A 293 32.73 -19.03 -31.75
CA ASP A 293 31.65 -18.77 -30.81
C ASP A 293 30.38 -18.38 -31.59
N PHE A 294 29.38 -19.25 -31.54
CA PHE A 294 28.03 -19.03 -32.07
C PHE A 294 27.02 -19.36 -30.98
N LEU A 295 26.80 -18.41 -30.07
CA LEU A 295 25.91 -18.57 -28.93
C LEU A 295 24.93 -17.41 -28.88
N ILE A 296 23.64 -17.74 -28.90
CA ILE A 296 22.56 -16.82 -28.55
C ILE A 296 21.91 -17.37 -27.30
N LYS A 297 21.90 -16.58 -26.23
CA LYS A 297 21.33 -16.95 -24.94
C LYS A 297 20.23 -15.94 -24.57
N HIS A 298 19.03 -16.46 -24.37
CA HIS A 298 17.87 -15.68 -23.92
C HIS A 298 17.41 -16.19 -22.56
N ASN A 299 17.62 -15.39 -21.53
CA ASN A 299 17.10 -15.65 -20.20
C ASN A 299 15.93 -14.70 -19.94
N LYS A 300 14.76 -15.25 -19.60
CA LYS A 300 13.61 -14.47 -19.15
C LYS A 300 13.23 -14.92 -17.75
N ALA A 301 13.11 -13.96 -16.83
CA ALA A 301 12.56 -14.15 -15.50
C ALA A 301 11.31 -13.27 -15.33
N GLU A 302 10.29 -13.81 -14.68
CA GLU A 302 9.05 -13.09 -14.39
C GLU A 302 8.75 -13.24 -12.90
N ILE A 303 8.53 -12.12 -12.23
CA ILE A 303 8.21 -12.04 -10.81
C ILE A 303 6.83 -11.39 -10.69
N LEU A 304 5.88 -12.13 -10.12
CA LEU A 304 4.54 -11.66 -9.83
C LEU A 304 4.33 -11.66 -8.31
N ALA A 305 3.95 -10.51 -7.77
CA ALA A 305 3.45 -10.38 -6.41
C ALA A 305 1.99 -9.91 -6.47
N ASP A 306 1.06 -10.73 -5.99
CA ASP A 306 -0.36 -10.39 -5.86
C ASP A 306 -0.72 -10.27 -4.37
N SER A 307 -1.03 -9.06 -3.93
CA SER A 307 -1.35 -8.75 -2.53
C SER A 307 -2.80 -8.28 -2.43
N LYS A 308 -3.60 -8.99 -1.62
CA LYS A 308 -5.01 -8.67 -1.37
C LYS A 308 -5.22 -8.30 0.09
N LEU A 309 -5.95 -7.23 0.33
CA LEU A 309 -6.26 -6.74 1.67
C LEU A 309 -7.68 -6.18 1.72
N VAL A 310 -8.36 -6.34 2.86
CA VAL A 310 -9.68 -5.73 3.10
C VAL A 310 -9.57 -4.81 4.30
N THR A 311 -10.16 -3.61 4.18
CA THR A 311 -10.24 -2.66 5.29
C THR A 311 -11.54 -1.88 5.24
N LEU A 312 -11.89 -1.25 6.36
CA LEU A 312 -12.99 -0.32 6.44
C LEU A 312 -12.64 1.01 5.77
N ASN A 313 -13.67 1.69 5.25
CA ASN A 313 -13.54 3.03 4.68
C ASN A 313 -12.85 3.99 5.67
N GLY A 314 -11.77 4.65 5.24
CA GLY A 314 -11.02 5.61 6.05
C GLY A 314 -10.07 5.00 7.08
N ARG A 315 -9.91 3.67 7.12
CA ARG A 315 -9.00 2.98 8.06
C ARG A 315 -7.75 2.49 7.34
N LYS A 316 -6.58 2.78 7.93
CA LYS A 316 -5.29 2.27 7.45
C LYS A 316 -5.24 0.77 7.65
N ALA A 317 -4.74 0.07 6.65
CA ALA A 317 -4.45 -1.34 6.74
C ALA A 317 -3.11 -1.64 6.06
N TYR A 318 -2.45 -2.71 6.49
CA TYR A 318 -1.19 -3.13 5.93
C TYR A 318 -1.06 -4.65 5.90
N ILE A 319 -0.23 -5.13 4.98
CA ILE A 319 0.21 -6.52 4.90
C ILE A 319 1.72 -6.52 4.63
N GLU A 320 2.45 -7.29 5.43
CA GLU A 320 3.91 -7.40 5.34
C GLU A 320 4.29 -8.89 5.32
N MET A 321 5.01 -9.30 4.28
CA MET A 321 5.58 -10.63 4.14
C MET A 321 7.08 -10.44 3.96
N VAL A 322 7.83 -10.53 5.06
CA VAL A 322 9.26 -10.22 5.10
C VAL A 322 10.09 -11.36 5.69
N ASP A 323 11.23 -11.59 5.08
CA ASP A 323 12.34 -12.38 5.59
C ASP A 323 13.31 -11.46 6.34
N VAL A 324 13.64 -11.83 7.57
CA VAL A 324 14.61 -11.10 8.39
C VAL A 324 15.97 -11.79 8.27
N VAL A 325 16.91 -11.15 7.56
CA VAL A 325 18.25 -11.69 7.37
C VAL A 325 19.22 -11.03 8.35
N PRO A 326 19.70 -11.77 9.36
CA PRO A 326 20.72 -11.26 10.26
C PRO A 326 22.09 -11.28 9.56
N TYR A 327 22.86 -10.21 9.71
CA TYR A 327 24.25 -10.14 9.28
C TYR A 327 25.13 -9.55 10.37
N ILE A 328 26.38 -9.99 10.39
CA ILE A 328 27.34 -9.57 11.41
C ILE A 328 28.16 -8.40 10.90
N LEU A 329 28.25 -7.35 11.70
CA LEU A 329 29.25 -6.29 11.55
C LEU A 329 30.34 -6.53 12.58
N SER A 330 31.55 -6.83 12.09
CA SER A 330 32.73 -6.82 12.94
C SER A 330 33.10 -5.36 13.22
N SER A 331 32.76 -4.86 14.42
CA SER A 331 33.24 -3.57 14.87
C SER A 331 34.74 -3.67 15.11
N GLY A 332 35.56 -2.92 14.38
CA GLY A 332 37.03 -3.00 14.38
C GLY A 332 37.72 -2.53 15.67
N GLY A 333 37.11 -2.72 16.85
CA GLY A 333 37.68 -2.42 18.15
C GLY A 333 38.48 -3.58 18.74
N VAL A 334 39.50 -3.25 19.54
CA VAL A 334 40.31 -4.19 20.33
C VAL A 334 39.38 -4.91 21.33
N GLY A 335 38.90 -6.10 20.97
CA GLY A 335 37.94 -6.87 21.78
C GLY A 335 36.99 -7.79 21.02
N GLY A 336 36.98 -7.78 19.68
CA GLY A 336 36.25 -8.78 18.89
C GLY A 336 34.73 -8.80 19.10
N GLN A 337 34.14 -7.67 19.49
CA GLN A 337 32.69 -7.57 19.63
C GLN A 337 32.01 -7.59 18.26
N VAL A 338 31.24 -8.64 18.02
CA VAL A 338 30.41 -8.79 16.83
C VAL A 338 29.04 -8.18 17.10
N GLN A 339 28.63 -7.20 16.30
CA GLN A 339 27.26 -6.68 16.32
C GLN A 339 26.44 -7.41 15.27
N VAL A 340 25.28 -7.93 15.66
CA VAL A 340 24.31 -8.51 14.71
C VAL A 340 23.33 -7.42 14.31
N GLN A 341 23.30 -7.08 13.03
CA GLN A 341 22.26 -6.26 12.43
C GLN A 341 21.27 -7.14 11.67
N LYS A 342 20.06 -6.63 11.42
CA LYS A 342 18.99 -7.35 10.74
C LYS A 342 18.52 -6.51 9.57
N GLU A 343 18.50 -7.10 8.39
CA GLU A 343 17.88 -6.49 7.21
C GLU A 343 16.57 -7.23 6.91
N GLU A 344 15.48 -6.48 6.80
CA GLU A 344 14.18 -7.03 6.39
C GLU A 344 14.03 -6.89 4.88
N VAL A 345 13.75 -8.01 4.21
CA VAL A 345 13.50 -8.06 2.77
C VAL A 345 12.18 -8.78 2.50
N GLY A 346 11.40 -8.31 1.53
CA GLY A 346 10.11 -8.89 1.19
C GLY A 346 9.12 -7.85 0.68
N ILE A 347 7.84 -8.16 0.81
CA ILE A 347 6.74 -7.35 0.28
C ILE A 347 6.06 -6.65 1.46
N LYS A 348 5.96 -5.32 1.42
CA LYS A 348 5.19 -4.51 2.36
C LYS A 348 4.18 -3.68 1.57
N LEU A 349 2.93 -3.71 1.99
CA LEU A 349 1.88 -2.92 1.38
C LEU A 349 1.11 -2.19 2.47
N HIS A 350 1.16 -0.86 2.45
CA HIS A 350 0.33 -0.01 3.29
C HIS A 350 -0.70 0.72 2.43
N VAL A 351 -1.94 0.73 2.89
CA VAL A 351 -3.05 1.35 2.17
C VAL A 351 -3.98 2.10 3.10
N LEU A 352 -4.52 3.20 2.58
CA LEU A 352 -5.60 3.97 3.21
C LEU A 352 -6.63 4.33 2.13
N PRO A 353 -7.72 3.56 2.02
CA PRO A 353 -8.78 3.86 1.09
C PRO A 353 -9.86 4.77 1.69
N LYS A 354 -10.49 5.57 0.84
CA LYS A 354 -11.62 6.44 1.15
C LYS A 354 -12.63 6.40 0.01
N VAL A 355 -13.87 6.01 0.29
CA VAL A 355 -14.99 6.12 -0.66
C VAL A 355 -15.51 7.55 -0.65
N ASN A 356 -15.63 8.16 -1.83
CA ASN A 356 -16.21 9.47 -2.01
C ASN A 356 -17.72 9.38 -2.26
N VAL A 357 -18.41 10.52 -2.18
CA VAL A 357 -19.86 10.62 -2.43
C VAL A 357 -20.23 10.16 -3.84
N ASP A 358 -19.33 10.38 -4.81
CA ASP A 358 -19.52 10.00 -6.22
C ASP A 358 -19.38 8.48 -6.47
N GLY A 359 -19.02 7.69 -5.44
CA GLY A 359 -18.74 6.25 -5.53
C GLY A 359 -17.29 5.90 -5.91
N ASP A 360 -16.50 6.88 -6.34
CA ASP A 360 -15.06 6.68 -6.59
C ASP A 360 -14.29 6.44 -5.30
N ILE A 361 -13.25 5.61 -5.39
CA ILE A 361 -12.39 5.23 -4.29
C ILE A 361 -11.07 5.99 -4.42
N THR A 362 -10.78 6.85 -3.45
CA THR A 362 -9.45 7.46 -3.29
C THR A 362 -8.59 6.54 -2.44
N VAL A 363 -7.44 6.12 -2.94
CA VAL A 363 -6.53 5.23 -2.21
C VAL A 363 -5.16 5.88 -2.10
N HIS A 364 -4.65 5.99 -0.88
CA HIS A 364 -3.22 6.23 -0.65
C HIS A 364 -2.53 4.87 -0.55
N VAL A 365 -1.59 4.59 -1.45
CA VAL A 365 -0.93 3.29 -1.59
C VAL A 365 0.57 3.47 -1.45
N MET A 366 1.18 2.67 -0.59
CA MET A 366 2.63 2.59 -0.41
C MET A 366 3.09 1.14 -0.54
N PRO A 367 3.27 0.62 -1.76
CA PRO A 367 3.87 -0.69 -1.96
C PRO A 367 5.40 -0.59 -1.88
N GLU A 368 6.00 -1.57 -1.22
CA GLU A 368 7.43 -1.81 -1.17
C GLU A 368 7.69 -3.28 -1.49
N VAL A 369 8.61 -3.52 -2.42
CA VAL A 369 9.13 -4.86 -2.71
C VAL A 369 10.64 -4.82 -2.63
N SER A 370 11.19 -5.71 -1.81
CA SER A 370 12.62 -5.82 -1.60
C SER A 370 13.08 -7.27 -1.75
N SER A 371 14.26 -7.42 -2.35
CA SER A 371 14.86 -8.73 -2.63
C SER A 371 16.37 -8.65 -2.46
N ILE A 372 16.98 -9.72 -1.96
CA ILE A 372 18.44 -9.82 -1.88
C ILE A 372 18.98 -10.12 -3.27
N PHE A 373 19.91 -9.30 -3.74
CA PHE A 373 20.56 -9.47 -5.04
C PHE A 373 21.86 -10.25 -4.93
N GLU A 374 22.65 -9.98 -3.89
CA GLU A 374 23.98 -10.57 -3.70
C GLU A 374 24.39 -10.45 -2.23
N PHE A 375 25.29 -11.32 -1.76
CA PHE A 375 25.98 -11.13 -0.49
C PHE A 375 27.43 -10.71 -0.74
N ILE A 376 27.86 -9.63 -0.08
CA ILE A 376 29.19 -9.03 -0.21
C ILE A 376 30.03 -9.24 1.06
N GLY A 377 31.31 -8.89 0.96
CA GLY A 377 32.28 -8.96 2.06
C GLY A 377 33.16 -10.22 2.04
N PRO A 378 34.21 -10.28 2.89
CA PRO A 378 35.18 -11.37 2.93
C PRO A 378 34.52 -12.75 3.16
N ASP A 379 33.52 -12.78 4.03
CA ASP A 379 32.76 -13.99 4.40
C ASP A 379 31.42 -14.10 3.65
N LYS A 380 31.16 -13.22 2.66
CA LYS A 380 29.86 -13.12 1.95
C LYS A 380 28.65 -13.13 2.89
N ASN A 381 28.72 -12.34 3.97
CA ASN A 381 27.68 -12.30 4.99
C ASN A 381 26.82 -11.01 4.95
N ILE A 382 27.20 -9.99 4.17
CA ILE A 382 26.49 -8.72 4.12
C ILE A 382 25.50 -8.73 2.94
N PRO A 383 24.18 -8.72 3.16
CA PRO A 383 23.21 -8.74 2.08
C PRO A 383 23.16 -7.38 1.36
N ARG A 384 23.21 -7.41 0.03
CA ARG A 384 22.94 -6.26 -0.83
C ARG A 384 21.51 -6.37 -1.35
N VAL A 385 20.65 -5.47 -0.89
CA VAL A 385 19.21 -5.50 -1.15
C VAL A 385 18.84 -4.53 -2.27
N LYS A 386 17.98 -4.96 -3.18
CA LYS A 386 17.26 -4.10 -4.13
C LYS A 386 15.90 -3.76 -3.53
N LYS A 387 15.56 -2.48 -3.40
CA LYS A 387 14.25 -2.02 -2.91
C LYS A 387 13.52 -1.24 -4.01
N ARG A 388 12.24 -1.53 -4.20
CA ARG A 388 11.33 -0.85 -5.13
C ARG A 388 10.17 -0.32 -4.31
N THR A 389 10.00 0.99 -4.30
CA THR A 389 8.97 1.66 -3.50
C THR A 389 8.20 2.65 -4.35
N SER A 390 6.92 2.82 -4.03
CA SER A 390 6.09 3.88 -4.58
C SER A 390 5.25 4.49 -3.46
N SER A 391 4.89 5.76 -3.57
CA SER A 391 3.95 6.41 -2.68
C SER A 391 3.06 7.31 -3.52
N THR A 392 1.80 6.90 -3.69
CA THR A 392 0.86 7.60 -4.56
C THR A 392 -0.51 7.68 -3.93
N THR A 393 -1.22 8.77 -4.22
CA THR A 393 -2.65 8.90 -3.93
C THR A 393 -3.39 8.93 -5.25
N ILE A 394 -4.26 7.96 -5.45
CA ILE A 394 -5.00 7.75 -6.69
C ILE A 394 -6.51 7.80 -6.43
N ARG A 395 -7.28 8.15 -7.45
CA ARG A 395 -8.75 8.07 -7.45
C ARG A 395 -9.17 7.18 -8.60
N VAL A 396 -9.94 6.14 -8.31
CA VAL A 396 -10.29 5.09 -9.26
C VAL A 396 -11.71 4.60 -8.97
N LYS A 397 -12.40 4.13 -10.01
CA LYS A 397 -13.76 3.62 -9.87
C LYS A 397 -13.77 2.25 -9.21
N ASP A 398 -14.92 1.89 -8.67
CA ASP A 398 -15.15 0.57 -8.09
C ASP A 398 -14.89 -0.54 -9.12
N GLY A 399 -13.96 -1.45 -8.80
CA GLY A 399 -13.58 -2.59 -9.63
C GLY A 399 -12.69 -2.27 -10.83
N GLU A 400 -12.28 -1.02 -11.03
CA GLU A 400 -11.40 -0.64 -12.14
C GLU A 400 -9.93 -0.85 -11.77
N THR A 401 -9.19 -1.52 -12.66
CA THR A 401 -7.74 -1.69 -12.53
C THR A 401 -7.02 -0.52 -13.16
N ILE A 402 -6.14 0.13 -12.40
CA ILE A 402 -5.27 1.18 -12.92
C ILE A 402 -3.80 0.88 -12.67
N ILE A 403 -2.95 1.32 -13.58
CA ILE A 403 -1.49 1.27 -13.43
C ILE A 403 -1.06 2.55 -12.70
N ILE A 404 -0.49 2.38 -11.50
CA ILE A 404 -0.06 3.51 -10.65
C ILE A 404 1.38 3.93 -10.90
N GLY A 405 2.16 3.05 -11.53
CA GLY A 405 3.54 3.32 -11.87
C GLY A 405 4.18 2.18 -12.65
N GLY A 406 5.25 2.51 -13.34
CA GLY A 406 6.11 1.54 -13.99
C GLY A 406 7.52 2.09 -14.18
N LEU A 407 8.48 1.18 -14.29
CA LEU A 407 9.87 1.50 -14.57
C LEU A 407 10.34 0.57 -15.69
N ILE A 408 10.86 1.17 -16.75
CA ILE A 408 11.50 0.43 -17.84
C ILE A 408 12.98 0.78 -17.80
N SER A 409 13.81 -0.22 -17.60
CA SER A 409 15.27 -0.10 -17.63
C SER A 409 15.81 -0.95 -18.78
N ARG A 410 16.69 -0.37 -19.59
CA ARG A 410 17.41 -1.09 -20.64
C ARG A 410 18.88 -0.72 -20.56
N ASP A 411 19.73 -1.72 -20.35
CA ASP A 411 21.18 -1.60 -20.40
C ASP A 411 21.69 -2.46 -21.55
N MET A 412 22.44 -1.86 -22.47
CA MET A 412 22.95 -2.54 -23.65
C MET A 412 24.43 -2.28 -23.76
N LYS A 413 25.21 -3.36 -23.77
CA LYS A 413 26.66 -3.34 -23.93
C LYS A 413 27.01 -4.09 -25.21
N ASP A 414 27.50 -3.35 -26.19
CA ASP A 414 28.03 -3.90 -27.44
C ASP A 414 29.57 -3.84 -27.40
N THR A 415 30.20 -5.01 -27.43
CA THR A 415 31.66 -5.16 -27.41
C THR A 415 32.12 -5.81 -28.71
N GLU A 416 32.82 -5.04 -29.55
CA GLU A 416 33.38 -5.54 -30.81
C GLU A 416 34.90 -5.76 -30.67
N TYR A 417 35.34 -7.01 -30.77
CA TYR A 417 36.73 -7.39 -30.93
C TYR A 417 37.06 -7.54 -32.41
N LYS A 418 38.18 -6.95 -32.85
CA LYS A 418 38.59 -7.04 -34.26
C LYS A 418 40.09 -7.06 -34.42
N VAL A 419 40.56 -7.84 -35.39
CA VAL A 419 41.97 -7.88 -35.75
C VAL A 419 42.31 -6.62 -36.58
N PRO A 420 43.30 -5.81 -36.18
CA PRO A 420 43.73 -4.66 -36.97
C PRO A 420 44.10 -5.05 -38.40
N TYR A 421 43.76 -4.20 -39.38
CA TYR A 421 43.99 -4.36 -40.82
C TYR A 421 43.22 -5.51 -41.51
N LEU A 422 43.21 -6.72 -40.95
CA LEU A 422 42.54 -7.89 -41.54
C LEU A 422 41.01 -7.76 -41.56
N ASN A 423 40.44 -7.00 -40.62
CA ASN A 423 39.01 -6.71 -40.60
C ASN A 423 38.51 -5.89 -41.80
N LYS A 424 39.40 -5.21 -42.54
CA LYS A 424 39.04 -4.34 -43.68
C LYS A 424 38.95 -5.09 -45.02
N ILE A 425 39.33 -6.37 -45.08
CA ILE A 425 39.27 -7.14 -46.33
C ILE A 425 37.81 -7.25 -46.78
N PRO A 426 37.46 -6.86 -48.02
CA PRO A 426 36.09 -7.02 -48.54
C PRO A 426 35.62 -8.48 -48.44
N LEU A 427 34.34 -8.69 -48.14
CA LEU A 427 33.67 -9.99 -47.93
C LEU A 427 34.13 -10.86 -46.73
N LEU A 428 35.43 -10.93 -46.44
CA LEU A 428 36.00 -11.84 -45.43
C LEU A 428 36.33 -11.15 -44.10
N GLY A 429 36.71 -9.88 -44.15
CA GLY A 429 37.16 -9.10 -42.99
C GLY A 429 36.15 -9.06 -41.85
N LYS A 430 34.93 -8.62 -42.15
CA LYS A 430 33.83 -8.48 -41.16
C LYS A 430 33.15 -9.78 -40.74
N LYS A 431 33.46 -10.92 -41.39
CA LYS A 431 32.82 -12.21 -41.06
C LYS A 431 33.74 -13.14 -40.29
N LEU A 432 35.05 -13.08 -40.58
CA LEU A 432 36.03 -13.96 -39.97
C LEU A 432 36.93 -13.23 -38.97
N PHE A 433 37.19 -11.94 -39.14
CA PHE A 433 38.17 -11.19 -38.32
C PHE A 433 37.54 -10.22 -37.33
N THR A 434 36.27 -10.44 -36.98
CA THR A 434 35.51 -9.68 -35.99
C THR A 434 34.73 -10.65 -35.10
N SER A 435 34.65 -10.35 -33.81
CA SER A 435 33.78 -10.99 -32.83
C SER A 435 32.95 -9.92 -32.13
N SER A 436 31.64 -10.10 -32.10
CA SER A 436 30.70 -9.19 -31.44
C SER A 436 30.05 -9.90 -30.26
N ASP A 437 30.13 -9.27 -29.09
CA ASP A 437 29.47 -9.67 -27.85
C ASP A 437 28.46 -8.57 -27.49
N VAL A 438 27.17 -8.89 -27.67
CA VAL A 438 26.06 -7.99 -27.37
C VAL A 438 25.32 -8.52 -26.15
N VAL A 439 25.46 -7.81 -25.04
CA VAL A 439 24.75 -8.08 -23.79
C VAL A 439 23.67 -7.02 -23.59
N GLU A 440 22.41 -7.43 -23.64
CA GLU A 440 21.25 -6.57 -23.37
C GLU A 440 20.52 -7.06 -22.12
N LYS A 441 20.32 -6.16 -21.16
CA LYS A 441 19.51 -6.38 -19.96
C LYS A 441 18.33 -5.43 -19.96
N LYS A 442 17.13 -5.98 -20.05
CA LYS A 442 15.87 -5.24 -19.99
C LYS A 442 15.11 -5.61 -18.72
N THR A 443 14.59 -4.63 -18.01
CA THR A 443 13.73 -4.83 -16.85
C THR A 443 12.52 -3.93 -16.95
N ASP A 444 11.34 -4.54 -17.05
CA ASP A 444 10.05 -3.86 -17.06
C ASP A 444 9.34 -4.13 -15.74
N LEU A 445 9.01 -3.07 -15.00
CA LEU A 445 8.24 -3.12 -13.75
C LEU A 445 6.91 -2.41 -13.97
N ILE A 446 5.82 -3.04 -13.56
CA ILE A 446 4.47 -2.47 -13.59
C ILE A 446 3.81 -2.70 -12.23
N ILE A 447 3.22 -1.64 -11.69
CA ILE A 447 2.43 -1.69 -10.46
C ILE A 447 1.00 -1.33 -10.80
N GLN A 448 0.08 -2.26 -10.57
CA GLN A 448 -1.35 -2.08 -10.79
C GLN A 448 -2.12 -2.25 -9.49
N ILE A 449 -3.25 -1.57 -9.41
CA ILE A 449 -4.17 -1.65 -8.28
C ILE A 449 -5.61 -1.71 -8.74
N THR A 450 -6.40 -2.52 -8.05
CA THR A 450 -7.82 -2.69 -8.26
C THR A 450 -8.52 -2.61 -6.90
N PRO A 451 -9.15 -1.47 -6.55
CA PRO A 451 -10.01 -1.40 -5.38
C PRO A 451 -11.42 -1.88 -5.70
N THR A 452 -12.08 -2.49 -4.74
CA THR A 452 -13.46 -2.98 -4.89
C THR A 452 -14.22 -2.76 -3.59
N VAL A 453 -15.39 -2.13 -3.67
CA VAL A 453 -16.32 -2.00 -2.56
C VAL A 453 -17.02 -3.33 -2.33
N LEU A 454 -16.90 -3.87 -1.12
CA LEU A 454 -17.59 -5.10 -0.75
C LEU A 454 -19.07 -4.81 -0.45
N LYS A 455 -19.96 -5.60 -1.07
CA LYS A 455 -21.40 -5.52 -0.83
C LYS A 455 -21.76 -6.11 0.54
N ALA A 456 -22.78 -5.54 1.17
CA ALA A 456 -23.30 -6.01 2.45
C ALA A 456 -23.65 -7.51 2.39
N GLY A 457 -22.93 -8.33 3.17
CA GLY A 457 -23.11 -9.78 3.25
C GLY A 457 -21.85 -10.61 2.93
N ILE A 458 -20.86 -10.05 2.23
CA ILE A 458 -19.56 -10.70 1.98
C ILE A 458 -18.54 -10.08 2.94
N ALA A 459 -18.18 -10.82 3.99
CA ALA A 459 -17.39 -10.31 5.12
C ALA A 459 -15.87 -10.34 4.92
N GLY A 460 -15.37 -10.47 3.69
CA GLY A 460 -13.94 -10.51 3.41
C GLY A 460 -13.56 -11.13 2.08
N ILE A 461 -12.30 -11.56 1.97
CA ILE A 461 -11.77 -12.22 0.77
C ILE A 461 -12.37 -13.63 0.71
N MET A 462 -13.05 -13.96 -0.39
CA MET A 462 -13.52 -15.33 -0.61
C MET A 462 -12.32 -16.25 -0.80
N LYS A 463 -12.26 -17.32 -0.01
CA LYS A 463 -11.23 -18.36 -0.18
C LYS A 463 -11.40 -18.97 -1.57
N THR A 464 -10.35 -18.89 -2.37
CA THR A 464 -10.25 -19.58 -3.66
C THR A 464 -9.39 -20.83 -3.48
N ASP A 465 -9.47 -21.80 -4.41
CA ASP A 465 -8.66 -23.02 -4.34
C ASP A 465 -7.14 -22.74 -4.42
N GLU A 466 -6.76 -21.54 -4.87
CA GLU A 466 -5.38 -21.04 -4.93
C GLU A 466 -4.89 -20.42 -3.59
N MET A 467 -5.77 -20.25 -2.59
CA MET A 467 -5.47 -19.73 -1.24
C MET A 467 -5.61 -20.80 -0.16
#